data_AF-A0A225V9E2-F1
#
_entry.id   AF-A0A225V9E2-F1
#
_cell.length_a   1.000
_cell.length_b   1.000
_cell.length_c   1.000
_cell.angle_alpha   90.00
_cell.angle_beta   90.00
_cell.angle_gamma   90.00
#
_symmetry.space_group_name_H-M   'P 1'
#
loop_
_entity.id
_entity.type
_entity.pdbx_description
1 polymer ?
#
loop_
_entity_poly.entity_id
_entity_poly.type
_entity_poly.pdbx_seq_one_letter_code
_entity_poly.pdbx_strand_id
1 'polypeptide(L)'
;MRMLTVLAVAAIASISAASIDHDKVQPFPQPEPITDAEKAAVKFKPALAVKSGCHPYPAVNAAGETSAGLKGTGAPDGKCGGSPFGSQVYSRSTWYQDKWAIMYAWYFPKDIQNRGFSKKGVRHDWANFVVWLDNPALVTPTVLATSASTYGNEYVISKPPKRSDIINGTTTKLRYDEDNRDSWHTIFQFHEEGGYQDLIQWNQLTDAARVALENTDFGEFANVPFNDAYF
;
A
#
# COMPACT_ATOMS: atom_id res chain seq x y z
N MET A 1 -14.24 -27.60 51.67
CA MET A 1 -14.59 -27.83 50.26
C MET A 1 -13.75 -26.87 49.42
N ARG A 2 -12.67 -27.34 48.80
CA ARG A 2 -11.74 -26.48 48.02
C ARG A 2 -12.23 -26.44 46.56
N MET A 3 -12.69 -25.28 46.10
CA MET A 3 -13.01 -25.05 44.69
C MET A 3 -11.70 -24.93 43.90
N LEU A 4 -11.50 -25.81 42.92
CA LEU A 4 -10.49 -25.64 41.88
C LEU A 4 -11.05 -24.76 40.77
N THR A 5 -10.48 -23.58 40.58
CA THR A 5 -10.71 -22.74 39.40
C THR A 5 -9.90 -23.31 38.24
N VAL A 6 -10.58 -23.80 37.20
CA VAL A 6 -9.94 -24.24 35.95
C VAL A 6 -9.80 -23.02 35.04
N LEU A 7 -8.57 -22.53 34.89
CA LEU A 7 -8.21 -21.55 33.87
C LEU A 7 -8.14 -22.26 32.52
N ALA A 8 -9.13 -22.05 31.66
CA ALA A 8 -9.08 -22.47 30.27
C ALA A 8 -8.15 -21.52 29.50
N VAL A 9 -6.93 -21.98 29.21
CA VAL A 9 -6.03 -21.30 28.28
C VAL A 9 -6.45 -21.70 26.87
N ALA A 10 -7.11 -20.78 26.16
CA ALA A 10 -7.39 -20.96 24.73
C ALA A 10 -6.07 -20.77 23.97
N ALA A 11 -5.54 -21.86 23.40
CA ALA A 11 -4.40 -21.79 22.49
C ALA A 11 -4.89 -21.18 21.17
N ILE A 12 -4.49 -19.94 20.89
CA ILE A 12 -4.70 -19.32 19.57
C ILE A 12 -3.68 -19.97 18.64
N ALA A 13 -4.10 -20.92 17.82
CA ALA A 13 -3.29 -21.42 16.73
C ALA A 13 -3.16 -20.29 15.70
N SER A 14 -1.96 -19.73 15.56
CA SER A 14 -1.64 -18.82 14.47
C SER A 14 -1.67 -19.62 13.16
N ILE A 15 -2.78 -19.51 12.43
CA ILE A 15 -2.83 -19.98 11.04
C ILE A 15 -1.94 -18.99 10.27
N SER A 16 -0.68 -19.36 10.02
CA SER A 16 0.12 -18.64 9.05
C SER A 16 -0.63 -18.69 7.72
N ALA A 17 -0.99 -17.51 7.20
CA ALA A 17 -1.53 -17.35 5.87
C ALA A 17 -0.63 -18.11 4.87
N ALA A 18 -1.23 -18.93 4.02
CA ALA A 18 -0.47 -19.64 3.00
C ALA A 18 0.14 -18.61 2.04
N SER A 19 1.44 -18.73 1.79
CA SER A 19 2.14 -17.88 0.84
C SER A 19 2.14 -18.54 -0.53
N ILE A 20 1.69 -17.81 -1.56
CA ILE A 20 1.57 -18.28 -2.95
C ILE A 20 2.42 -17.44 -3.89
N ASP A 21 2.71 -17.95 -5.09
CA ASP A 21 3.50 -17.20 -6.08
C ASP A 21 2.90 -15.82 -6.35
N HIS A 22 3.76 -14.80 -6.52
CA HIS A 22 3.34 -13.40 -6.62
C HIS A 22 2.40 -13.13 -7.80
N ASP A 23 2.48 -13.95 -8.85
CA ASP A 23 1.65 -13.89 -10.06
C ASP A 23 0.40 -14.78 -9.99
N LYS A 24 0.10 -15.39 -8.84
CA LYS A 24 -1.10 -16.19 -8.58
C LYS A 24 -2.11 -15.53 -7.65
N VAL A 25 -1.72 -14.44 -6.99
CA VAL A 25 -2.62 -13.70 -6.09
C VAL A 25 -3.69 -12.99 -6.91
N GLN A 26 -4.96 -13.30 -6.61
CA GLN A 26 -6.10 -12.64 -7.22
C GLN A 26 -6.35 -11.28 -6.54
N PRO A 27 -6.44 -10.17 -7.30
CA PRO A 27 -6.83 -8.89 -6.73
C PRO A 27 -8.31 -8.87 -6.34
N PHE A 28 -8.67 -7.93 -5.49
CA PHE A 28 -10.04 -7.55 -5.21
C PHE A 28 -10.51 -6.54 -6.27
N PRO A 29 -11.68 -6.75 -6.89
CA PRO A 29 -12.30 -5.72 -7.71
C PRO A 29 -12.63 -4.51 -6.84
N GLN A 30 -12.56 -3.31 -7.41
CA GLN A 30 -12.97 -2.10 -6.69
C GLN A 30 -14.49 -2.12 -6.45
N PRO A 31 -14.97 -2.15 -5.19
CA PRO A 31 -16.41 -2.08 -4.91
C PRO A 31 -16.98 -0.69 -5.19
N GLU A 32 -18.28 -0.61 -5.46
CA GLU A 32 -19.00 0.67 -5.52
C GLU A 32 -19.00 1.35 -4.15
N PRO A 33 -18.61 2.64 -4.03
CA PRO A 33 -18.47 3.32 -2.74
C PRO A 33 -19.83 3.77 -2.18
N ILE A 34 -20.10 3.46 -0.91
CA ILE A 34 -21.40 3.75 -0.26
C ILE A 34 -21.28 4.90 0.74
N THR A 35 -20.31 4.81 1.66
CA THR A 35 -20.08 5.80 2.72
C THR A 35 -19.28 6.99 2.22
N ASP A 36 -19.31 8.10 2.97
CA ASP A 36 -18.52 9.30 2.62
C ASP A 36 -17.01 9.02 2.62
N ALA A 37 -16.54 8.18 3.54
CA ALA A 37 -15.15 7.71 3.59
C ALA A 37 -14.78 6.96 2.29
N GLU A 38 -15.62 6.02 1.86
CA GLU A 38 -15.36 5.23 0.65
C GLU A 38 -15.41 6.08 -0.61
N LYS A 39 -16.38 6.99 -0.71
CA LYS A 39 -16.49 7.94 -1.82
C LYS A 39 -15.28 8.85 -1.89
N ALA A 40 -14.79 9.34 -0.74
CA ALA A 40 -13.57 10.14 -0.69
C ALA A 40 -12.34 9.32 -1.13
N ALA A 41 -12.20 8.08 -0.67
CA ALA A 41 -11.09 7.22 -1.06
C ALA A 41 -11.08 6.94 -2.58
N VAL A 42 -12.23 6.72 -3.20
CA VAL A 42 -12.32 6.57 -4.67
C VAL A 42 -12.04 7.90 -5.38
N LYS A 43 -12.60 9.02 -4.90
CA LYS A 43 -12.47 10.36 -5.51
C LYS A 43 -11.05 10.91 -5.49
N PHE A 44 -10.30 10.65 -4.41
CA PHE A 44 -8.93 11.13 -4.22
C PHE A 44 -7.89 10.05 -4.52
N LYS A 45 -8.29 8.96 -5.19
CA LYS A 45 -7.39 7.88 -5.60
C LYS A 45 -6.26 8.44 -6.47
N PRO A 46 -5.00 8.26 -6.07
CA PRO A 46 -3.86 8.74 -6.84
C PRO A 46 -3.65 7.90 -8.11
N ALA A 47 -3.04 8.52 -9.12
CA ALA A 47 -2.49 7.83 -10.28
C ALA A 47 -1.01 7.54 -10.04
N LEU A 48 -0.55 6.34 -10.40
CA LEU A 48 0.84 5.92 -10.18
C LEU A 48 1.52 5.59 -11.52
N ALA A 49 2.58 6.32 -11.84
CA ALA A 49 3.46 6.02 -12.97
C ALA A 49 4.66 5.20 -12.48
N VAL A 50 4.83 3.97 -12.95
CA VAL A 50 6.03 3.18 -12.66
C VAL A 50 7.11 3.61 -13.64
N LYS A 51 8.18 4.26 -13.13
CA LYS A 51 9.31 4.73 -13.96
C LYS A 51 10.48 3.74 -13.95
N SER A 52 10.63 3.03 -12.86
CA SER A 52 11.58 1.93 -12.69
C SER A 52 11.05 0.93 -11.67
N GLY A 53 11.67 -0.26 -11.63
CA GLY A 53 11.32 -1.31 -10.68
C GLY A 53 10.09 -2.12 -11.06
N CYS A 54 9.49 -2.77 -10.07
CA CYS A 54 8.30 -3.58 -10.28
C CYS A 54 7.05 -2.71 -10.48
N HIS A 55 6.08 -3.24 -11.22
CA HIS A 55 4.70 -2.75 -11.15
C HIS A 55 4.05 -3.20 -9.84
N PRO A 56 2.96 -2.55 -9.38
CA PRO A 56 2.24 -3.00 -8.20
C PRO A 56 1.51 -4.34 -8.44
N TYR A 57 1.46 -5.17 -7.41
CA TYR A 57 0.79 -6.48 -7.41
C TYR A 57 -0.19 -6.56 -6.24
N PRO A 58 -1.23 -7.43 -6.32
CA PRO A 58 -2.00 -7.79 -5.14
C PRO A 58 -1.11 -8.54 -4.14
N ALA A 59 -1.10 -8.07 -2.90
CA ALA A 59 -0.33 -8.66 -1.80
C ALA A 59 -1.07 -9.83 -1.12
N VAL A 60 -2.40 -9.83 -1.19
CA VAL A 60 -3.28 -10.80 -0.53
C VAL A 60 -4.55 -10.99 -1.36
N ASN A 61 -5.11 -12.20 -1.35
CA ASN A 61 -6.40 -12.50 -1.98
C ASN A 61 -7.55 -12.65 -0.95
N ALA A 62 -8.78 -12.88 -1.42
CA ALA A 62 -9.97 -13.02 -0.57
C ALA A 62 -9.89 -14.18 0.45
N ALA A 63 -9.12 -15.22 0.16
CA ALA A 63 -8.91 -16.37 1.05
C ALA A 63 -7.83 -16.11 2.12
N GLY A 64 -7.16 -14.95 2.07
CA GLY A 64 -6.06 -14.61 2.98
C GLY A 64 -4.73 -15.24 2.55
N GLU A 65 -4.58 -15.74 1.33
CA GLU A 65 -3.29 -16.18 0.81
C GLU A 65 -2.47 -14.96 0.39
N THR A 66 -1.20 -14.89 0.83
CA THR A 66 -0.33 -13.72 0.60
C THR A 66 0.72 -14.00 -0.46
N SER A 67 1.14 -12.94 -1.16
CA SER A 67 2.19 -13.01 -2.15
C SER A 67 3.52 -13.38 -1.50
N ALA A 68 4.12 -14.47 -1.96
CA ALA A 68 5.49 -14.89 -1.64
C ALA A 68 6.55 -13.93 -2.18
N GLY A 69 6.15 -12.94 -3.00
CA GLY A 69 7.06 -11.98 -3.61
C GLY A 69 8.09 -12.63 -4.53
N LEU A 70 9.10 -11.87 -4.91
CA LEU A 70 10.19 -12.31 -5.75
C LEU A 70 11.52 -12.20 -5.02
N LYS A 71 12.45 -13.10 -5.34
CA LYS A 71 13.81 -12.96 -4.85
C LYS A 71 14.41 -11.66 -5.38
N GLY A 72 15.06 -10.88 -4.51
CA GLY A 72 15.78 -9.64 -4.83
C GLY A 72 17.01 -9.86 -5.70
N THR A 73 16.83 -10.40 -6.91
CA THR A 73 17.87 -10.71 -7.89
C THR A 73 17.37 -10.40 -9.31
N GLY A 74 18.30 -10.29 -10.25
CA GLY A 74 18.01 -10.02 -11.66
C GLY A 74 17.83 -8.54 -11.96
N ALA A 75 17.11 -8.23 -13.04
CA ALA A 75 16.72 -6.86 -13.36
C ALA A 75 15.66 -6.34 -12.35
N PRO A 76 15.61 -5.04 -12.06
CA PRO A 76 14.63 -4.44 -11.14
C PRO A 76 13.17 -4.79 -11.47
N ASP A 77 12.81 -4.71 -12.75
CA ASP A 77 11.50 -5.04 -13.32
C ASP A 77 11.35 -6.52 -13.72
N GLY A 78 12.43 -7.30 -13.60
CA GLY A 78 12.48 -8.67 -14.07
C GLY A 78 11.47 -9.58 -13.36
N LYS A 79 10.51 -10.12 -14.12
CA LYS A 79 9.39 -10.97 -13.67
C LYS A 79 8.33 -10.25 -12.82
N CYS A 80 8.37 -8.92 -12.76
CA CYS A 80 7.39 -8.10 -12.05
C CYS A 80 6.88 -6.90 -12.87
N GLY A 81 6.86 -7.02 -14.20
CA GLY A 81 6.34 -5.98 -15.11
C GLY A 81 4.80 -5.87 -15.16
N GLY A 82 4.07 -6.69 -14.41
CA GLY A 82 2.61 -6.70 -14.38
C GLY A 82 2.05 -8.08 -14.05
N SER A 83 1.09 -8.13 -13.13
CA SER A 83 0.38 -9.36 -12.79
C SER A 83 -0.54 -9.79 -13.95
N PRO A 84 -0.66 -11.10 -14.24
CA PRO A 84 -1.63 -11.59 -15.22
C PRO A 84 -3.09 -11.32 -14.81
N PHE A 85 -3.35 -11.03 -13.53
CA PHE A 85 -4.69 -10.73 -12.99
C PHE A 85 -4.95 -9.24 -12.79
N GLY A 86 -3.98 -8.37 -13.08
CA GLY A 86 -4.07 -6.93 -12.83
C GLY A 86 -3.43 -6.49 -11.51
N SER A 87 -3.41 -5.18 -11.30
CA SER A 87 -2.73 -4.51 -10.19
C SER A 87 -3.71 -4.20 -9.05
N GLN A 88 -3.20 -3.85 -7.87
CA GLN A 88 -4.02 -3.41 -6.72
C GLN A 88 -3.44 -2.15 -6.09
N VAL A 89 -4.32 -1.29 -5.55
CA VAL A 89 -3.98 -0.31 -4.52
C VAL A 89 -4.86 -0.55 -3.30
N TYR A 90 -4.27 -0.47 -2.11
CA TYR A 90 -4.97 -0.62 -0.83
C TYR A 90 -5.20 0.76 -0.20
N SER A 91 -6.24 0.94 0.61
CA SER A 91 -6.30 2.13 1.46
C SER A 91 -6.88 1.91 2.84
N ARG A 92 -6.54 2.80 3.76
CA ARG A 92 -7.16 2.92 5.08
C ARG A 92 -7.26 4.40 5.45
N SER A 93 -8.34 4.77 6.11
CA SER A 93 -8.65 6.17 6.39
C SER A 93 -9.15 6.38 7.81
N THR A 94 -8.82 7.54 8.39
CA THR A 94 -9.24 7.93 9.73
C THR A 94 -9.22 9.44 9.92
N TRP A 95 -9.87 9.91 10.98
CA TRP A 95 -9.64 11.25 11.51
C TRP A 95 -8.35 11.27 12.34
N TYR A 96 -7.47 12.23 12.07
CA TYR A 96 -6.27 12.49 12.84
C TYR A 96 -6.05 14.00 12.99
N GLN A 97 -6.07 14.48 14.24
CA GLN A 97 -5.93 15.91 14.57
C GLN A 97 -6.85 16.82 13.74
N ASP A 98 -8.15 16.50 13.74
CA ASP A 98 -9.22 17.21 13.03
C ASP A 98 -9.04 17.31 11.51
N LYS A 99 -8.29 16.36 10.92
CA LYS A 99 -8.13 16.20 9.47
C LYS A 99 -8.45 14.78 9.11
N TRP A 100 -8.98 14.59 7.92
CA TRP A 100 -9.23 13.26 7.40
C TRP A 100 -8.04 12.77 6.60
N ALA A 101 -7.42 11.68 7.05
CA ALA A 101 -6.31 11.04 6.38
C ALA A 101 -6.82 9.85 5.56
N ILE A 102 -6.35 9.73 4.31
CA ILE A 102 -6.53 8.55 3.47
C ILE A 102 -5.15 8.09 3.04
N MET A 103 -4.67 6.98 3.60
CA MET A 103 -3.44 6.34 3.16
C MET A 103 -3.76 5.39 2.01
N TYR A 104 -3.04 5.51 0.91
CA TYR A 104 -3.00 4.55 -0.21
C TYR A 104 -1.67 3.81 -0.18
N ALA A 105 -1.69 2.50 -0.34
CA ALA A 105 -0.49 1.66 -0.31
C ALA A 105 -0.44 0.71 -1.50
N TRP A 106 0.77 0.50 -2.00
CA TRP A 106 1.09 -0.40 -3.10
C TRP A 106 2.13 -1.42 -2.65
N TYR A 107 1.91 -2.65 -3.05
CA TYR A 107 2.84 -3.75 -2.83
C TYR A 107 3.61 -4.05 -4.12
N PHE A 108 4.91 -4.29 -3.97
CA PHE A 108 5.80 -4.69 -5.04
C PHE A 108 6.45 -6.03 -4.67
N PRO A 109 6.56 -7.01 -5.59
CA PRO A 109 7.10 -8.32 -5.25
C PRO A 109 8.55 -8.31 -4.74
N LYS A 110 9.35 -7.32 -5.15
CA LYS A 110 10.75 -7.12 -4.75
C LYS A 110 11.16 -5.67 -4.96
N ASP A 111 12.25 -5.27 -4.32
CA ASP A 111 12.97 -4.03 -4.62
C ASP A 111 14.46 -4.35 -4.87
N ILE A 112 15.05 -3.69 -5.86
CA ILE A 112 16.45 -3.83 -6.26
C ILE A 112 17.12 -2.46 -6.25
N GLN A 113 18.09 -2.30 -5.36
CA GLN A 113 19.01 -1.18 -5.32
C GLN A 113 20.10 -1.34 -6.39
N ASN A 114 20.19 -0.38 -7.33
CA ASN A 114 21.26 -0.33 -8.33
C ASN A 114 22.27 0.79 -8.01
N ARG A 115 23.37 0.46 -7.34
CA ARG A 115 24.46 1.41 -7.04
C ARG A 115 25.71 1.07 -7.84
N GLY A 116 25.78 1.59 -9.07
CA GLY A 116 26.91 1.37 -9.98
C GLY A 116 27.12 -0.12 -10.27
N PHE A 117 28.27 -0.67 -9.83
CA PHE A 117 28.61 -2.09 -10.02
C PHE A 117 28.05 -3.03 -8.94
N SER A 118 27.47 -2.49 -7.86
CA SER A 118 26.90 -3.27 -6.76
C SER A 118 25.37 -3.28 -6.85
N LYS A 119 24.78 -4.47 -6.75
CA LYS A 119 23.33 -4.66 -6.67
C LYS A 119 22.97 -5.33 -5.37
N LYS A 120 22.04 -4.74 -4.63
CA LYS A 120 21.41 -5.35 -3.45
C LYS A 120 19.92 -5.43 -3.72
N GLY A 121 19.30 -6.53 -3.36
CA GLY A 121 17.86 -6.70 -3.54
C GLY A 121 17.23 -7.31 -2.31
N VAL A 122 15.99 -6.93 -2.07
CA VAL A 122 15.13 -7.47 -1.02
C VAL A 122 13.89 -8.07 -1.65
N ARG A 123 13.32 -9.07 -0.97
CA ARG A 123 12.00 -9.60 -1.31
C ARG A 123 10.98 -8.69 -0.65
N HIS A 124 9.89 -8.42 -1.36
CA HIS A 124 8.82 -7.52 -0.96
C HIS A 124 9.26 -6.06 -0.91
N ASP A 125 8.30 -5.19 -1.18
CA ASP A 125 8.36 -3.77 -0.90
C ASP A 125 6.93 -3.22 -0.75
N TRP A 126 6.79 -2.21 0.09
CA TRP A 126 5.56 -1.50 0.35
C TRP A 126 5.86 0.00 0.33
N ALA A 127 5.16 0.72 -0.54
CA ALA A 127 5.21 2.18 -0.56
C ALA A 127 3.79 2.74 -0.35
N ASN A 128 3.70 3.91 0.27
CA ASN A 128 2.41 4.51 0.58
C ASN A 128 2.39 6.03 0.39
N PHE A 129 1.18 6.55 0.30
CA PHE A 129 0.90 7.95 0.09
C PHE A 129 -0.36 8.37 0.85
N VAL A 130 -0.29 9.45 1.61
CA VAL A 130 -1.42 9.96 2.40
C VAL A 130 -1.97 11.24 1.79
N VAL A 131 -3.28 11.28 1.54
CA VAL A 131 -4.03 12.49 1.23
C VAL A 131 -4.69 12.99 2.52
N TRP A 132 -4.49 14.26 2.84
CA TRP A 132 -5.10 14.92 3.99
C TRP A 132 -6.20 15.86 3.53
N LEU A 133 -7.43 15.61 3.96
CA LEU A 133 -8.62 16.40 3.64
C LEU A 133 -9.10 17.18 4.86
N ASP A 134 -9.85 18.24 4.61
CA ASP A 134 -10.64 18.94 5.62
C ASP A 134 -11.77 18.06 6.18
N ASN A 135 -12.64 17.54 5.32
CA ASN A 135 -13.75 16.68 5.70
C ASN A 135 -14.25 15.85 4.49
N PRO A 136 -14.29 14.52 4.58
CA PRO A 136 -14.68 13.64 3.47
C PRO A 136 -16.16 13.75 3.10
N ALA A 137 -17.01 14.23 4.01
CA ALA A 137 -18.46 14.36 3.80
C ALA A 137 -18.85 15.63 3.01
N LEU A 138 -17.89 16.50 2.69
CA LEU A 138 -18.16 17.67 1.85
C LEU A 138 -18.36 17.25 0.40
N VAL A 139 -19.21 17.99 -0.32
CA VAL A 139 -19.38 17.83 -1.78
C VAL A 139 -18.04 18.05 -2.51
N THR A 140 -17.26 19.02 -2.04
CA THR A 140 -15.93 19.36 -2.55
C THR A 140 -14.91 19.45 -1.40
N PRO A 141 -14.40 18.31 -0.91
CA PRO A 141 -13.37 18.32 0.12
C PRO A 141 -12.09 19.01 -0.39
N THR A 142 -11.42 19.74 0.49
CA THR A 142 -10.17 20.43 0.20
C THR A 142 -8.99 19.54 0.57
N VAL A 143 -8.09 19.29 -0.39
CA VAL A 143 -6.77 18.69 -0.08
C VAL A 143 -5.92 19.71 0.67
N LEU A 144 -5.65 19.44 1.94
CA LEU A 144 -4.87 20.27 2.85
C LEU A 144 -3.37 19.98 2.74
N ALA A 145 -3.02 18.70 2.59
CA ALA A 145 -1.64 18.24 2.48
C ALA A 145 -1.59 16.89 1.78
N THR A 146 -0.39 16.52 1.36
CA THR A 146 -0.07 15.17 0.86
C THR A 146 1.25 14.71 1.45
N SER A 147 1.37 13.43 1.77
CA SER A 147 2.60 12.83 2.32
C SER A 147 2.98 11.61 1.49
N ALA A 148 4.15 11.63 0.83
CA ALA A 148 4.68 10.45 0.14
C ALA A 148 5.69 9.75 1.05
N SER A 149 5.57 8.42 1.20
CA SER A 149 6.55 7.65 1.95
C SER A 149 7.92 7.76 1.30
N THR A 150 8.96 7.72 2.13
CA THR A 150 10.35 7.62 1.69
C THR A 150 11.12 6.72 2.65
N TYR A 151 12.44 6.62 2.48
CA TYR A 151 13.34 5.75 3.23
C TYR A 151 12.94 5.58 4.71
N GLY A 152 12.81 4.32 5.13
CA GLY A 152 12.38 3.97 6.49
C GLY A 152 10.93 4.35 6.76
N ASN A 153 10.70 5.11 7.83
CA ASN A 153 9.37 5.54 8.26
C ASN A 153 9.14 7.05 8.01
N GLU A 154 9.89 7.63 7.08
CA GLU A 154 9.84 9.07 6.79
C GLU A 154 8.83 9.41 5.70
N TYR A 155 8.41 10.68 5.66
CA TYR A 155 7.49 11.21 4.67
C TYR A 155 7.94 12.54 4.11
N VAL A 156 7.81 12.70 2.78
CA VAL A 156 7.91 14.01 2.12
C VAL A 156 6.52 14.64 2.11
N ILE A 157 6.36 15.73 2.87
CA ILE A 157 5.08 16.41 3.07
C ILE A 157 5.01 17.67 2.21
N SER A 158 3.90 17.84 1.49
CA SER A 158 3.55 19.09 0.79
C SER A 158 2.30 19.72 1.38
N LYS A 159 2.37 20.98 1.82
CA LYS A 159 1.29 21.68 2.53
C LYS A 159 1.28 23.20 2.27
N PRO A 160 0.29 23.76 1.54
CA PRO A 160 -0.62 23.04 0.65
C PRO A 160 0.14 22.46 -0.56
N PRO A 161 -0.36 21.39 -1.19
CA PRO A 161 0.24 20.89 -2.42
C PRO A 161 0.06 21.91 -3.55
N LYS A 162 1.12 22.10 -4.38
CA LYS A 162 1.04 22.96 -5.57
C LYS A 162 0.17 22.29 -6.63
N ARG A 163 -1.12 22.65 -6.72
CA ARG A 163 -2.11 21.90 -7.49
C ARG A 163 -1.78 21.71 -8.97
N SER A 164 -1.32 22.74 -9.70
CA SER A 164 -1.22 22.67 -11.17
C SER A 164 -0.26 21.60 -11.69
N ASP A 165 0.82 21.32 -10.95
CA ASP A 165 1.88 20.46 -11.47
C ASP A 165 1.64 19.01 -11.08
N ILE A 166 1.08 18.76 -9.89
CA ILE A 166 1.00 17.41 -9.28
C ILE A 166 -0.42 16.91 -9.03
N ILE A 167 -1.46 17.74 -9.19
CA ILE A 167 -2.86 17.33 -9.00
C ILE A 167 -3.67 17.63 -10.27
N ASN A 168 -4.24 16.60 -10.88
CA ASN A 168 -5.25 16.73 -11.93
C ASN A 168 -6.65 16.60 -11.31
N GLY A 169 -7.38 17.72 -11.19
CA GLY A 169 -8.67 17.74 -10.49
C GLY A 169 -8.51 17.38 -9.00
N THR A 170 -8.90 16.15 -8.63
CA THR A 170 -8.72 15.59 -7.27
C THR A 170 -7.66 14.49 -7.21
N THR A 171 -7.11 14.08 -8.35
CA THR A 171 -6.13 13.00 -8.44
C THR A 171 -4.72 13.56 -8.27
N THR A 172 -4.03 13.15 -7.21
CA THR A 172 -2.57 13.35 -7.13
C THR A 172 -1.87 12.41 -8.10
N LYS A 173 -0.96 12.95 -8.90
CA LYS A 173 -0.08 12.22 -9.80
C LYS A 173 1.18 11.83 -9.06
N LEU A 174 1.49 10.54 -9.07
CA LEU A 174 2.65 9.96 -8.40
C LEU A 174 3.52 9.20 -9.40
N ARG A 175 4.77 9.00 -9.06
CA ARG A 175 5.63 8.00 -9.67
C ARG A 175 6.25 7.09 -8.63
N TYR A 176 6.47 5.84 -9.00
CA TYR A 176 7.35 4.92 -8.30
C TYR A 176 8.66 4.84 -9.09
N ASP A 177 9.78 5.17 -8.44
CA ASP A 177 11.08 5.31 -9.10
C ASP A 177 12.23 5.14 -8.11
N GLU A 178 13.44 4.92 -8.63
CA GLU A 178 14.67 4.89 -7.82
C GLU A 178 14.92 6.26 -7.17
N ASP A 179 15.18 6.27 -5.86
CA ASP A 179 15.60 7.47 -5.15
C ASP A 179 17.06 7.83 -5.49
N ASN A 180 17.33 9.13 -5.62
CA ASN A 180 18.66 9.61 -5.98
C ASN A 180 19.70 9.47 -4.87
N ARG A 181 19.30 9.28 -3.60
CA ARG A 181 20.25 9.09 -2.48
C ARG A 181 20.65 7.64 -2.38
N ASP A 182 19.66 6.77 -2.18
CA ASP A 182 19.92 5.37 -1.89
C ASP A 182 19.64 4.40 -3.03
N SER A 183 19.06 4.83 -4.16
CA SER A 183 18.75 3.97 -5.31
C SER A 183 17.79 2.82 -5.00
N TRP A 184 17.17 2.81 -3.81
CA TRP A 184 15.97 2.04 -3.52
C TRP A 184 14.78 2.74 -4.13
N HIS A 185 13.72 1.99 -4.45
CA HIS A 185 12.55 2.60 -5.04
C HIS A 185 11.68 3.25 -3.97
N THR A 186 11.03 4.35 -4.31
CA THR A 186 10.02 4.97 -3.47
C THR A 186 9.00 5.74 -4.30
N ILE A 187 7.99 6.28 -3.64
CA ILE A 187 6.96 7.09 -4.26
C ILE A 187 7.34 8.56 -4.20
N PHE A 188 7.16 9.24 -5.33
CA PHE A 188 7.31 10.68 -5.47
C PHE A 188 6.04 11.29 -6.04
N GLN A 189 5.77 12.54 -5.67
CA GLN A 189 4.87 13.36 -6.47
C GLN A 189 5.43 13.53 -7.89
N PHE A 190 4.53 13.61 -8.86
CA PHE A 190 4.91 13.60 -10.26
C PHE A 190 4.05 14.52 -11.11
N HIS A 191 4.59 14.91 -12.27
CA HIS A 191 3.93 15.88 -13.14
C HIS A 191 3.15 15.23 -14.29
N GLU A 192 3.46 13.99 -14.65
CA GLU A 192 2.69 13.24 -15.65
C GLU A 192 1.71 12.29 -14.95
N GLU A 193 0.57 12.04 -15.60
CA GLU A 193 -0.43 11.13 -15.09
C GLU A 193 0.00 9.67 -15.31
N GLY A 194 -0.15 8.86 -14.26
CA GLY A 194 0.17 7.43 -14.29
C GLY A 194 -1.05 6.56 -14.58
N GLY A 195 -0.91 5.27 -14.28
CA GLY A 195 -2.03 4.33 -14.33
C GLY A 195 -2.84 4.31 -13.04
N TYR A 196 -4.08 3.83 -13.13
CA TYR A 196 -4.94 3.56 -11.99
C TYR A 196 -4.99 2.07 -11.68
N GLN A 197 -5.18 1.73 -10.41
CA GLN A 197 -5.35 0.37 -9.93
C GLN A 197 -6.72 0.25 -9.26
N ASP A 198 -7.28 -0.96 -9.23
CA ASP A 198 -8.48 -1.21 -8.43
C ASP A 198 -8.18 -0.96 -6.96
N LEU A 199 -9.05 -0.19 -6.32
CA LEU A 199 -8.92 0.20 -4.92
C LEU A 199 -9.70 -0.77 -4.04
N ILE A 200 -9.05 -1.31 -3.03
CA ILE A 200 -9.71 -2.04 -1.95
C ILE A 200 -9.34 -1.42 -0.59
N GLN A 201 -10.36 -1.08 0.18
CA GLN A 201 -10.17 -0.43 1.48
C GLN A 201 -10.08 -1.47 2.59
N TRP A 202 -9.38 -1.15 3.68
CA TRP A 202 -9.15 -2.07 4.81
C TRP A 202 -10.46 -2.69 5.35
N ASN A 203 -11.50 -1.89 5.48
CA ASN A 203 -12.83 -2.32 5.94
C ASN A 203 -13.61 -3.13 4.89
N GLN A 204 -13.21 -3.10 3.62
CA GLN A 204 -13.81 -3.84 2.52
C GLN A 204 -13.13 -5.20 2.26
N LEU A 205 -11.93 -5.42 2.81
CA LEU A 205 -11.26 -6.72 2.78
C LEU A 205 -12.07 -7.79 3.53
N THR A 206 -11.84 -9.06 3.21
CA THR A 206 -12.34 -10.17 4.02
C THR A 206 -11.59 -10.23 5.35
N ASP A 207 -12.19 -10.87 6.36
CA ASP A 207 -11.51 -11.12 7.63
C ASP A 207 -10.20 -11.90 7.44
N ALA A 208 -10.22 -12.91 6.57
CA ALA A 208 -9.04 -13.70 6.23
C ALA A 208 -7.90 -12.83 5.65
N ALA A 209 -8.22 -11.90 4.74
CA ALA A 209 -7.23 -10.99 4.17
C ALA A 209 -6.67 -10.01 5.19
N ARG A 210 -7.51 -9.44 6.07
CA ARG A 210 -7.04 -8.57 7.17
C ARG A 210 -6.12 -9.33 8.13
N VAL A 211 -6.54 -10.52 8.57
CA VAL A 211 -5.72 -11.38 9.44
C VAL A 211 -4.38 -11.72 8.77
N ALA A 212 -4.39 -12.00 7.48
CA ALA A 212 -3.17 -12.30 6.73
C ALA A 212 -2.23 -11.09 6.64
N LEU A 213 -2.74 -9.89 6.35
CA LEU A 213 -1.94 -8.66 6.31
C LEU A 213 -1.41 -8.23 7.69
N GLU A 214 -2.11 -8.61 8.77
CA GLU A 214 -1.66 -8.35 10.13
C GLU A 214 -0.50 -9.27 10.54
N ASN A 215 -0.53 -10.53 10.11
CA ASN A 215 0.35 -11.58 10.65
C ASN A 215 1.44 -12.07 9.69
N THR A 216 1.39 -11.71 8.41
CA THR A 216 2.41 -12.15 7.44
C THR A 216 3.69 -11.34 7.62
N ASP A 217 4.81 -12.05 7.75
CA ASP A 217 6.15 -11.47 7.70
C ASP A 217 6.53 -11.22 6.23
N PHE A 218 6.50 -9.95 5.82
CA PHE A 218 6.98 -9.48 4.52
C PHE A 218 8.47 -9.10 4.55
N GLY A 219 9.21 -9.56 5.55
CA GLY A 219 10.61 -9.28 5.77
C GLY A 219 10.85 -7.95 6.51
N GLU A 220 12.09 -7.76 6.94
CA GLU A 220 12.52 -6.64 7.78
C GLU A 220 12.26 -5.25 7.15
N PHE A 221 12.24 -5.17 5.82
CA PHE A 221 12.22 -3.91 5.08
C PHE A 221 10.86 -3.53 4.49
N ALA A 222 9.83 -4.37 4.60
CA ALA A 222 8.56 -4.18 3.91
C ALA A 222 7.37 -4.45 4.85
N ASN A 223 7.12 -3.55 5.80
CA ASN A 223 5.96 -3.63 6.68
C ASN A 223 4.68 -3.16 5.96
N VAL A 224 3.53 -3.79 6.25
CA VAL A 224 2.22 -3.34 5.73
C VAL A 224 1.87 -2.02 6.41
N PRO A 225 1.85 -0.87 5.71
CA PRO A 225 1.81 0.44 6.37
C PRO A 225 0.42 0.82 6.88
N PHE A 226 -0.60 0.01 6.58
CA PHE A 226 -2.00 0.27 6.91
C PHE A 226 -2.64 -0.85 7.74
N ASN A 227 -1.85 -1.79 8.26
CA ASN A 227 -2.32 -2.78 9.24
C ASN A 227 -2.47 -2.12 10.63
N ASP A 228 -2.91 -2.85 11.64
CA ASP A 228 -3.18 -2.25 12.96
C ASP A 228 -1.90 -1.81 13.70
N ALA A 229 -0.76 -2.45 13.43
CA ALA A 229 0.52 -2.11 14.04
C ALA A 229 1.15 -0.81 13.51
N TYR A 230 0.90 -0.44 12.24
CA TYR A 230 1.61 0.64 11.56
C TYR A 230 0.74 1.82 11.06
N PHE A 231 -0.60 1.71 11.10
CA PHE A 231 -1.53 2.77 10.66
C PHE A 231 -1.70 3.91 11.67
#